data_AF-A0A537Y3N6-F1
#
_entry.id   AF-A0A537Y3N6-F1
#
_cell.length_a   1.000
_cell.length_b   1.000
_cell.length_c   1.000
_cell.angle_alpha   90.00
_cell.angle_beta   90.00
_cell.angle_gamma   90.00
#
_symmetry.space_group_name_H-M   'P 1'
#
loop_
_entity.id
_entity.type
_entity.pdbx_description
1 polymer ?
#
loop_
_entity_poly.entity_id
_entity_poly.type
_entity_poly.pdbx_seq_one_letter_code
_entity_poly.pdbx_strand_id
1 'polypeptide(L)'
;MAAARTGHDNNYDVLRLFAAVLVLVSHAFALLGRAEPAVPLTHDTLGFDGVLIFFAMSGILVATSWTSDPRPLAFATKRALRILPGLFVSCFVTAYVLGVLFTHLGIRTYLFSLGPVKYVVTNTLMLTNYSLPGVFSHNPSSTVNGSLGTLPIEVKAYLLLCAVGLLIAAKNWRARSALFVAVAVIVAVSYSTGVKAVETVTILFAVFAGGALASRLQNRIELTAPGRPSRRPLNATFLAALVAWVASYHVPFPVHVGILAVSVPYMILFLGHRGLAWARPLAGGGDVSYGLYIYAFPVEQALVALHPHLG
;
A
#
# COMPACT_ATOMS: atom_id res chain seq x y z
N MET A 1 -33.28 10.80 -15.11
CA MET A 1 -33.03 10.01 -13.88
C MET A 1 -31.91 9.03 -14.18
N ALA A 2 -30.67 9.39 -13.84
CA ALA A 2 -29.51 8.52 -14.05
C ALA A 2 -29.47 7.49 -12.92
N ALA A 3 -29.74 6.23 -13.25
CA ALA A 3 -29.55 5.12 -12.32
C ALA A 3 -28.07 5.11 -11.88
N ALA A 4 -27.85 5.20 -10.57
CA ALA A 4 -26.55 5.02 -9.97
C ALA A 4 -26.05 3.61 -10.32
N ARG A 5 -25.08 3.50 -11.22
CA ARG A 5 -24.36 2.24 -11.44
C ARG A 5 -23.66 1.88 -10.13
N THR A 6 -24.13 0.82 -9.49
CA THR A 6 -23.46 0.17 -8.36
C THR A 6 -22.05 -0.22 -8.79
N GLY A 7 -21.03 0.27 -8.10
CA GLY A 7 -19.62 0.24 -8.51
C GLY A 7 -18.91 -1.12 -8.50
N HIS A 8 -19.43 -2.12 -9.23
CA HIS A 8 -18.92 -3.50 -9.25
C HIS A 8 -18.28 -3.96 -10.58
N ASP A 9 -18.10 -3.09 -11.57
CA ASP A 9 -17.59 -3.47 -12.90
C ASP A 9 -16.11 -3.13 -13.16
N ASN A 10 -15.28 -3.02 -12.13
CA ASN A 10 -13.84 -2.79 -12.28
C ASN A 10 -13.01 -3.95 -11.70
N ASN A 11 -11.74 -4.03 -12.09
CA ASN A 11 -10.83 -5.12 -11.72
C ASN A 11 -9.85 -4.72 -10.62
N TYR A 12 -10.16 -3.67 -9.84
CA TYR A 12 -9.23 -3.17 -8.83
C TYR A 12 -9.01 -4.18 -7.71
N ASP A 13 -9.99 -4.98 -7.35
CA ASP A 13 -9.83 -6.00 -6.30
C ASP A 13 -8.89 -7.13 -6.74
N VAL A 14 -8.93 -7.52 -8.03
CA VAL A 14 -7.98 -8.48 -8.60
C VAL A 14 -6.55 -7.92 -8.57
N LEU A 15 -6.38 -6.64 -8.94
CA LEU A 15 -5.07 -5.98 -8.89
C LEU A 15 -4.52 -5.86 -7.47
N ARG A 16 -5.39 -5.61 -6.49
CA ARG A 16 -4.99 -5.60 -5.07
C ARG A 16 -4.58 -6.98 -4.58
N LEU A 17 -5.32 -8.03 -4.97
CA LEU A 17 -4.96 -9.40 -4.61
C LEU A 17 -3.62 -9.79 -5.23
N PHE A 18 -3.42 -9.47 -6.50
CA PHE A 18 -2.14 -9.66 -7.19
C PHE A 18 -0.99 -8.95 -6.46
N ALA A 19 -1.17 -7.67 -6.11
CA ALA A 19 -0.18 -6.90 -5.35
C ALA A 19 0.10 -7.50 -3.96
N ALA A 20 -0.93 -7.99 -3.26
CA ALA A 20 -0.75 -8.67 -1.98
C ALA A 20 0.07 -9.97 -2.12
N VAL A 21 -0.16 -10.75 -3.19
CA VAL A 21 0.60 -11.96 -3.47
C VAL A 21 2.06 -11.65 -3.79
N LEU A 22 2.35 -10.59 -4.57
CA LEU A 22 3.73 -10.18 -4.83
C LEU A 22 4.49 -9.85 -3.54
N VAL A 23 3.85 -9.13 -2.62
CA VAL A 23 4.41 -8.80 -1.30
C VAL A 23 4.64 -10.04 -0.46
N LEU A 24 3.66 -10.94 -0.42
CA LEU A 24 3.76 -12.23 0.28
C LEU A 24 4.98 -13.01 -0.22
N VAL A 25 5.10 -13.21 -1.53
CA VAL A 25 6.22 -13.96 -2.13
C VAL A 25 7.58 -13.33 -1.78
N SER A 26 7.71 -12.00 -1.86
CA SER A 26 8.95 -11.30 -1.50
C SER A 26 9.30 -11.47 -0.02
N HIS A 27 8.32 -11.36 0.89
CA HIS A 27 8.54 -11.60 2.31
C HIS A 27 8.98 -13.02 2.62
N ALA A 28 8.44 -14.03 1.91
CA ALA A 28 8.86 -15.42 2.09
C ALA A 28 10.38 -15.60 1.88
N PHE A 29 10.99 -14.97 0.87
CA PHE A 29 12.44 -15.01 0.69
C PHE A 29 13.20 -14.36 1.84
N ALA A 30 12.78 -13.16 2.26
CA ALA A 30 13.40 -12.43 3.36
C ALA A 30 13.32 -13.19 4.68
N LEU A 31 12.19 -13.85 4.95
CA LEU A 31 11.96 -14.62 6.17
C LEU A 31 12.72 -15.94 6.22
N LEU A 32 12.97 -16.55 5.07
CA LEU A 32 13.86 -17.71 4.93
C LEU A 32 15.34 -17.31 4.95
N GLY A 33 15.68 -16.02 5.02
CA GLY A 33 17.07 -15.56 4.95
C GLY A 33 17.71 -15.75 3.57
N ARG A 34 16.90 -15.95 2.53
CA ARG A 34 17.35 -16.18 1.15
C ARG A 34 17.36 -14.87 0.38
N ALA A 35 18.29 -14.75 -0.55
CA ALA A 35 18.25 -13.66 -1.51
C ALA A 35 17.02 -13.81 -2.40
N GLU A 36 16.17 -12.79 -2.44
CA GLU A 36 15.09 -12.73 -3.42
C GLU A 36 15.70 -12.68 -4.82
N PRO A 37 15.25 -13.51 -5.78
CA PRO A 37 15.68 -13.41 -7.16
C PRO A 37 15.31 -12.01 -7.67
N ALA A 38 16.31 -11.15 -7.80
CA ALA A 38 16.12 -9.81 -8.32
C ALA A 38 15.45 -9.92 -9.70
N VAL A 39 14.40 -9.14 -9.93
CA VAL A 39 13.76 -9.10 -11.26
C VAL A 39 14.84 -8.66 -12.26
N PRO A 40 15.19 -9.49 -13.26
CA PRO A 40 16.44 -9.31 -14.04
C PRO A 40 16.61 -7.95 -14.72
N LEU A 41 15.51 -7.21 -14.88
CA LEU A 41 15.47 -5.92 -15.59
C LEU A 41 15.32 -4.71 -14.66
N THR A 42 14.85 -4.89 -13.41
CA THR A 42 14.62 -3.77 -12.48
C THR A 42 15.54 -3.82 -11.27
N HIS A 43 16.12 -4.98 -10.97
CA HIS A 43 16.93 -5.25 -9.78
C HIS A 43 16.22 -4.99 -8.44
N ASP A 44 14.90 -4.76 -8.47
CA ASP A 44 14.06 -4.54 -7.30
C ASP A 44 13.36 -5.84 -6.86
N THR A 45 12.69 -5.77 -5.72
CA THR A 45 11.90 -6.88 -5.18
C THR A 45 10.47 -6.87 -5.71
N LEU A 46 9.88 -8.06 -5.85
CA LEU A 46 8.46 -8.21 -6.18
C LEU A 46 7.57 -7.51 -5.14
N GLY A 47 8.02 -7.48 -3.87
CA GLY A 47 7.31 -6.81 -2.80
C GLY A 47 7.25 -5.30 -3.00
N PHE A 48 8.33 -4.68 -3.47
CA PHE A 48 8.33 -3.25 -3.78
C PHE A 48 7.34 -2.94 -4.91
N ASP A 49 7.35 -3.72 -5.99
CA ASP A 49 6.40 -3.59 -7.10
C ASP A 49 4.94 -3.72 -6.63
N GLY A 50 4.66 -4.69 -5.76
CA GLY A 50 3.34 -4.84 -5.13
C GLY A 50 2.91 -3.59 -4.35
N VAL A 51 3.82 -2.98 -3.58
CA VAL A 51 3.54 -1.73 -2.85
C VAL A 51 3.32 -0.56 -3.81
N LEU A 52 4.07 -0.45 -4.92
CA LEU A 52 3.85 0.58 -5.95
C LEU A 52 2.43 0.48 -6.53
N ILE A 53 1.97 -0.75 -6.82
CA ILE A 53 0.62 -1.01 -7.32
C ILE A 53 -0.43 -0.54 -6.30
N PHE A 54 -0.25 -0.87 -5.01
CA PHE A 54 -1.14 -0.40 -3.94
C PHE A 54 -1.19 1.13 -3.86
N PHE A 55 -0.04 1.81 -3.86
CA PHE A 55 0.01 3.27 -3.76
C PHE A 55 -0.59 3.96 -4.99
N ALA A 56 -0.36 3.44 -6.19
CA ALA A 56 -0.98 3.95 -7.41
C ALA A 56 -2.51 3.81 -7.38
N MET A 57 -3.03 2.64 -7.01
CA MET A 57 -4.47 2.39 -6.86
C MET A 57 -5.08 3.27 -5.77
N SER A 58 -4.44 3.35 -4.61
CA SER A 58 -4.88 4.19 -3.50
C SER A 58 -4.94 5.66 -3.94
N GLY A 59 -3.94 6.17 -4.66
CA GLY A 59 -3.95 7.52 -5.23
C GLY A 59 -5.18 7.78 -6.10
N ILE A 60 -5.49 6.87 -7.03
CA ILE A 60 -6.65 6.97 -7.92
C ILE A 60 -7.95 7.01 -7.11
N LEU A 61 -8.19 6.00 -6.28
CA LEU A 61 -9.47 5.81 -5.58
C LEU A 61 -9.71 6.87 -4.50
N VAL A 62 -8.66 7.27 -3.80
CA VAL A 62 -8.73 8.29 -2.75
C VAL A 62 -9.01 9.66 -3.36
N ALA A 63 -8.36 10.01 -4.48
CA ALA A 63 -8.65 11.25 -5.20
C ALA A 63 -10.08 11.28 -5.78
N THR A 64 -10.55 10.18 -6.38
CA THR A 64 -11.93 10.07 -6.87
C THR A 64 -12.94 10.24 -5.74
N SER A 65 -12.69 9.64 -4.58
CA SER A 65 -13.58 9.82 -3.43
C SER A 65 -13.52 11.22 -2.82
N TRP A 66 -12.37 11.90 -2.81
CA TRP A 66 -12.28 13.29 -2.34
C TRP A 66 -13.03 14.24 -3.27
N THR A 67 -12.82 14.11 -4.58
CA THR A 67 -13.48 14.96 -5.58
C THR A 67 -14.99 14.77 -5.61
N SER A 68 -15.46 13.56 -5.33
CA SER A 68 -16.90 13.26 -5.23
C SER A 68 -17.56 13.78 -3.94
N ASP A 69 -16.82 13.77 -2.81
CA ASP A 69 -17.34 14.17 -1.50
C ASP A 69 -16.23 14.79 -0.64
N PRO A 70 -15.92 16.10 -0.82
CA PRO A 70 -14.76 16.77 -0.21
C PRO A 70 -15.02 17.21 1.24
N ARG A 71 -15.58 16.31 2.06
CA ARG A 71 -15.81 16.53 3.49
C ARG A 71 -14.73 15.84 4.32
N PRO A 72 -13.84 16.56 5.03
CA PRO A 72 -12.69 15.98 5.73
C PRO A 72 -13.03 14.86 6.71
N LEU A 73 -14.08 15.05 7.52
CA LEU A 73 -14.49 14.07 8.52
C LEU A 73 -15.02 12.79 7.86
N ALA A 74 -15.90 12.93 6.87
CA ALA A 74 -16.41 11.78 6.11
C ALA A 74 -15.31 11.08 5.30
N PHE A 75 -14.32 11.85 4.83
CA PHE A 75 -13.15 11.31 4.17
C PHE A 75 -12.34 10.47 5.15
N ALA A 76 -11.95 11.05 6.29
CA ALA A 76 -11.14 10.39 7.31
C ALA A 76 -11.82 9.14 7.89
N THR A 77 -13.12 9.18 8.18
CA THR A 77 -13.87 8.05 8.73
C THR A 77 -13.87 6.85 7.78
N LYS A 78 -14.10 7.08 6.47
CA LYS A 78 -14.06 6.00 5.46
C LYS A 78 -12.69 5.30 5.42
N ARG A 79 -11.58 6.01 5.67
CA ARG A 79 -10.22 5.44 5.62
C ARG A 79 -9.85 4.79 6.95
N ALA A 80 -10.24 5.41 8.06
CA ALA A 80 -10.10 4.83 9.39
C ALA A 80 -10.82 3.49 9.49
N LEU A 81 -12.08 3.42 9.03
CA LEU A 81 -12.86 2.17 9.01
C LEU A 81 -12.32 1.12 8.05
N ARG A 82 -11.58 1.53 7.02
CA ARG A 82 -10.92 0.61 6.10
C ARG A 82 -9.68 -0.04 6.72
N ILE A 83 -8.86 0.72 7.43
CA ILE A 83 -7.54 0.28 7.91
C ILE A 83 -7.60 -0.20 9.37
N LEU A 84 -8.14 0.62 10.28
CA LEU A 84 -7.98 0.41 11.72
C LEU A 84 -8.58 -0.88 12.26
N PRO A 85 -9.80 -1.31 11.87
CA PRO A 85 -10.38 -2.54 12.42
C PRO A 85 -9.54 -3.77 12.07
N GLY A 86 -9.14 -3.91 10.80
CA GLY A 86 -8.31 -5.03 10.36
C GLY A 86 -6.91 -5.01 10.96
N LEU A 87 -6.28 -3.82 11.03
CA LEU A 87 -4.99 -3.63 11.68
C LEU A 87 -5.03 -4.02 13.16
N PHE A 88 -6.02 -3.53 13.91
CA PHE A 88 -6.16 -3.82 15.33
C PHE A 88 -6.29 -5.32 15.58
N VAL A 89 -7.17 -6.00 14.83
CA VAL A 89 -7.36 -7.45 14.95
C VAL A 89 -6.07 -8.19 14.58
N SER A 90 -5.38 -7.81 13.50
CA SER A 90 -4.11 -8.43 13.11
C SER A 90 -3.04 -8.27 14.19
N CYS A 91 -2.86 -7.06 14.73
CA CYS A 91 -1.91 -6.81 15.81
C CYS A 91 -2.28 -7.60 17.07
N PHE A 92 -3.57 -7.68 17.41
CA PHE A 92 -4.05 -8.43 18.57
C PHE A 92 -3.80 -9.93 18.41
N VAL A 93 -4.18 -10.52 17.28
CA VAL A 93 -3.93 -11.93 16.96
C VAL A 93 -2.43 -12.23 16.97
N THR A 94 -1.63 -11.36 16.38
CA THR A 94 -0.17 -11.50 16.36
C THR A 94 0.41 -11.46 17.78
N ALA A 95 -0.02 -10.52 18.62
CA ALA A 95 0.53 -10.35 19.97
C ALA A 95 0.07 -11.41 20.97
N TYR A 96 -1.22 -11.77 20.95
CA TYR A 96 -1.84 -12.61 21.99
C TYR A 96 -2.10 -14.05 21.57
N VAL A 97 -2.16 -14.34 20.27
CA VAL A 97 -2.27 -15.73 19.78
C VAL A 97 -0.89 -16.21 19.39
N LEU A 98 -0.29 -15.64 18.33
CA LEU A 98 1.03 -16.08 17.87
C LEU A 98 2.12 -15.82 18.90
N GLY A 99 2.09 -14.65 19.55
CA GLY A 99 3.07 -14.31 20.57
C GLY A 99 3.07 -15.27 21.76
N VAL A 100 1.91 -15.77 22.19
CA VAL A 100 1.83 -16.77 23.28
C VAL A 100 2.32 -18.14 22.82
N LEU A 101 2.03 -18.52 21.56
CA LEU A 101 2.43 -19.82 21.01
C LEU A 101 3.93 -19.93 20.74
N PHE A 102 4.58 -18.82 20.36
CA PHE A 102 5.97 -18.82 19.88
C PHE A 102 6.95 -18.04 20.77
N THR A 103 6.52 -17.52 21.92
CA THR A 103 7.45 -16.90 22.87
C THR A 103 8.26 -17.96 23.63
N HIS A 104 9.55 -17.68 23.85
CA HIS A 104 10.38 -18.49 24.76
C HIS A 104 10.27 -18.05 26.24
N LEU A 105 9.53 -16.98 26.52
CA LEU A 105 9.26 -16.54 27.89
C LEU A 105 8.14 -17.38 28.51
N GLY A 106 8.13 -17.47 29.85
CA GLY A 106 6.98 -18.07 30.54
C GLY A 106 5.68 -17.31 30.20
N ILE A 107 4.61 -18.02 29.86
CA ILE A 107 3.34 -17.43 29.38
C ILE A 107 2.82 -16.32 30.31
N ARG A 108 2.87 -16.54 31.64
CA ARG A 108 2.48 -15.53 32.63
C ARG A 108 3.35 -14.28 32.52
N THR A 109 4.67 -14.45 32.48
CA THR A 109 5.62 -13.34 32.33
C THR A 109 5.38 -12.56 31.05
N TYR A 110 5.09 -13.24 29.94
CA TYR A 110 4.79 -12.61 28.66
C TYR A 110 3.49 -11.80 28.71
N LEU A 111 2.38 -12.40 29.16
CA LEU A 111 1.05 -11.76 29.18
C LEU A 111 0.97 -10.56 30.14
N PHE A 112 1.66 -10.63 31.28
CA PHE A 112 1.72 -9.52 32.24
C PHE A 112 2.82 -8.50 31.93
N SER A 113 3.62 -8.72 30.90
CA SER A 113 4.58 -7.72 30.43
C SER A 113 3.88 -6.62 29.64
N LEU A 114 4.49 -5.43 29.58
CA LEU A 114 4.00 -4.33 28.75
C LEU A 114 4.23 -4.56 27.24
N GLY A 115 4.96 -5.60 26.83
CA GLY A 115 5.37 -5.83 25.45
C GLY A 115 4.19 -6.04 24.49
N PRO A 116 3.29 -7.03 24.72
CA PRO A 116 2.14 -7.30 23.86
C PRO A 116 1.20 -6.10 23.76
N VAL A 117 0.90 -5.45 24.89
CA VAL A 117 0.07 -4.23 24.94
C VAL A 117 0.72 -3.11 24.13
N LYS A 118 2.01 -2.85 24.36
CA LYS A 118 2.76 -1.82 23.62
C LYS A 118 2.73 -2.11 22.13
N TYR A 119 2.94 -3.36 21.71
CA TYR A 119 2.88 -3.74 20.30
C TYR A 119 1.53 -3.42 19.66
N VAL A 120 0.41 -3.79 20.29
CA VAL A 120 -0.93 -3.50 19.75
C VAL A 120 -1.18 -2.00 19.69
N VAL A 121 -0.88 -1.28 20.77
CA VAL A 121 -1.15 0.17 20.87
C VAL A 121 -0.29 0.95 19.89
N THR A 122 1.02 0.73 19.85
CA THR A 122 1.92 1.52 18.98
C THR A 122 1.60 1.26 17.51
N ASN A 123 1.39 0.00 17.10
CA ASN A 123 1.03 -0.29 15.71
C ASN A 123 -0.35 0.26 15.32
N THR A 124 -1.36 0.17 16.20
CA THR A 124 -2.68 0.78 15.94
C THR A 124 -2.59 2.31 15.81
N LEU A 125 -1.66 2.94 16.55
CA LEU A 125 -1.36 4.37 16.46
C LEU A 125 -0.39 4.73 15.31
N MET A 126 -0.09 3.79 14.40
CA MET A 126 0.84 4.00 13.27
C MET A 126 2.28 4.33 13.68
N LEU A 127 2.67 3.92 14.89
CA LEU A 127 4.03 3.95 15.42
C LEU A 127 4.59 2.54 15.32
N THR A 128 5.09 2.18 14.14
CA THR A 128 5.39 0.78 13.79
C THR A 128 6.36 0.15 14.79
N ASN A 129 5.95 -0.98 15.35
CA ASN A 129 6.75 -1.81 16.23
C ASN A 129 6.81 -3.21 15.63
N TYR A 130 8.03 -3.67 15.35
CA TYR A 130 8.29 -4.91 14.65
C TYR A 130 8.58 -6.08 15.59
N SER A 131 8.66 -5.88 16.90
CA SER A 131 9.18 -6.88 17.83
C SER A 131 8.20 -7.17 18.97
N LEU A 132 8.16 -8.45 19.36
CA LEU A 132 7.48 -8.93 20.56
C LEU A 132 8.49 -9.61 21.49
N PRO A 133 8.33 -9.53 22.82
CA PRO A 133 9.25 -10.15 23.76
C PRO A 133 9.36 -11.67 23.56
N GLY A 134 10.53 -12.11 23.11
CA GLY A 134 10.89 -13.51 22.97
C GLY A 134 10.19 -14.30 21.88
N VAL A 135 9.48 -13.62 20.96
CA VAL A 135 8.78 -14.25 19.83
C VAL A 135 9.70 -14.23 18.60
N PHE A 136 9.79 -15.36 17.89
CA PHE A 136 10.60 -15.53 16.66
C PHE A 136 12.09 -15.16 16.80
N SER A 137 12.64 -15.13 18.02
CA SER A 137 14.03 -14.74 18.27
C SER A 137 15.07 -15.70 17.66
N HIS A 138 14.65 -16.91 17.30
CA HIS A 138 15.50 -17.94 16.69
C HIS A 138 15.31 -18.05 15.16
N ASN A 139 14.36 -17.31 14.58
CA ASN A 139 14.18 -17.29 13.14
C ASN A 139 15.25 -16.40 12.48
N PRO A 140 15.55 -16.59 11.18
CA PRO A 140 16.51 -15.75 10.46
C PRO A 140 16.21 -14.24 10.57
N SER A 141 14.92 -13.89 10.67
CA SER A 141 14.45 -12.55 10.98
C SER A 141 13.59 -12.57 12.25
N SER A 142 13.89 -11.70 13.21
CA SER A 142 13.10 -11.54 14.44
C SER A 142 11.92 -10.56 14.30
N THR A 143 11.76 -9.95 13.12
CA THR A 143 10.62 -9.09 12.81
C THR A 143 9.34 -9.91 12.83
N VAL A 144 8.36 -9.51 13.62
CA VAL A 144 7.10 -10.25 13.78
C VAL A 144 6.13 -9.96 12.64
N ASN A 145 6.07 -8.70 12.18
CA ASN A 145 5.19 -8.29 11.08
C ASN A 145 5.81 -7.12 10.31
N GLY A 146 6.54 -7.41 9.23
CA GLY A 146 7.16 -6.38 8.38
C GLY A 146 6.15 -5.63 7.50
N SER A 147 5.00 -6.24 7.17
CA SER A 147 3.97 -5.60 6.33
C SER A 147 3.41 -4.32 6.94
N LEU A 148 3.51 -4.11 8.26
CA LEU A 148 2.99 -2.92 8.92
C LEU A 148 3.73 -1.63 8.55
N GLY A 149 4.95 -1.72 8.01
CA GLY A 149 5.82 -0.56 7.76
C GLY A 149 5.30 0.43 6.72
N THR A 150 4.47 -0.02 5.78
CA THR A 150 3.95 0.81 4.68
C THR A 150 2.66 1.56 5.07
N LEU A 151 1.91 1.06 6.07
CA LEU A 151 0.62 1.64 6.47
C LEU A 151 0.73 3.08 6.99
N PRO A 152 1.73 3.46 7.82
CA PRO A 152 1.90 4.86 8.21
C PRO A 152 2.17 5.77 7.02
N ILE A 153 2.91 5.29 6.01
CA ILE A 153 3.20 6.05 4.79
C ILE A 153 1.90 6.26 4.00
N GLU A 154 1.06 5.22 3.88
CA GLU A 154 -0.24 5.31 3.20
C GLU A 154 -1.17 6.31 3.91
N VAL A 155 -1.27 6.25 5.24
CA VAL A 155 -2.08 7.20 6.02
C VAL A 155 -1.56 8.64 5.84
N LYS A 156 -0.23 8.85 5.87
CA LYS A 156 0.36 10.17 5.58
C LYS A 156 0.02 10.66 4.17
N ALA A 157 0.01 9.79 3.17
CA ALA A 157 -0.40 10.14 1.81
C ALA A 157 -1.88 10.58 1.74
N TYR A 158 -2.76 9.91 2.50
CA TYR A 158 -4.17 10.31 2.60
C TYR A 158 -4.34 11.68 3.26
N LEU A 159 -3.62 11.92 4.36
CA LEU A 159 -3.61 13.20 5.06
C LEU A 159 -3.07 14.31 4.17
N LEU A 160 -1.99 14.05 3.43
CA LEU A 160 -1.40 14.98 2.47
C LEU A 160 -2.42 15.37 1.38
N LEU A 161 -3.11 14.39 0.79
CA LEU A 161 -4.13 14.66 -0.24
C LEU A 161 -5.28 15.50 0.33
N CYS A 162 -5.77 15.17 1.52
CA CYS A 162 -6.82 15.94 2.21
C CYS A 162 -6.35 17.37 2.48
N ALA A 163 -5.14 17.56 3.03
CA ALA A 163 -4.56 18.85 3.34
C ALA A 163 -4.36 19.71 2.08
N VAL A 164 -3.85 19.12 0.99
CA VAL A 164 -3.71 19.80 -0.31
C VAL A 164 -5.08 20.17 -0.88
N GLY A 165 -6.07 19.26 -0.80
CA GLY A 165 -7.43 19.55 -1.21
C GLY A 165 -8.05 20.73 -0.46
N LEU A 166 -7.85 20.78 0.86
CA LEU A 166 -8.28 21.89 1.70
C LEU A 166 -7.51 23.18 1.42
N LEU A 167 -6.20 23.09 1.17
CA LEU A 167 -5.35 24.23 0.85
C LEU A 167 -5.82 24.91 -0.44
N ILE A 168 -6.15 24.12 -1.46
CA ILE A 168 -6.72 24.60 -2.73
C ILE A 168 -8.09 25.26 -2.51
N ALA A 169 -8.93 24.69 -1.63
CA ALA A 169 -10.27 25.21 -1.36
C ALA A 169 -10.29 26.44 -0.44
N ALA A 170 -9.24 26.66 0.37
CA ALA A 170 -9.20 27.71 1.36
C ALA A 170 -9.23 29.10 0.71
N LYS A 171 -10.12 29.98 1.18
CA LYS A 171 -10.24 31.37 0.70
C LYS A 171 -9.46 32.37 1.56
N ASN A 172 -9.25 32.05 2.84
CA ASN A 172 -8.65 32.95 3.81
C ASN A 172 -7.13 32.71 3.94
N TRP A 173 -6.34 33.78 3.98
CA TRP A 173 -4.87 33.67 4.02
C TRP A 173 -4.37 32.94 5.27
N ARG A 174 -4.94 33.20 6.46
CA ARG A 174 -4.56 32.52 7.71
C ARG A 174 -4.76 31.01 7.61
N ALA A 175 -5.90 30.58 7.06
CA ALA A 175 -6.21 29.17 6.85
C ALA A 175 -5.27 28.54 5.82
N ARG A 176 -4.96 29.24 4.71
CA ARG A 176 -3.97 28.79 3.72
C ARG A 176 -2.58 28.64 4.33
N SER A 177 -2.11 29.62 5.09
CA SER A 177 -0.80 29.56 5.75
C SER A 177 -0.73 28.39 6.74
N ALA A 178 -1.76 28.19 7.56
CA ALA A 178 -1.83 27.05 8.49
C ALA A 178 -1.81 25.71 7.75
N LEU A 179 -2.56 25.58 6.66
CA LEU A 179 -2.59 24.36 5.83
C LEU A 179 -1.27 24.12 5.10
N PHE A 180 -0.61 25.18 4.63
CA PHE A 180 0.72 25.10 4.04
C PHE A 180 1.75 24.58 5.06
N VAL A 181 1.72 25.11 6.29
CA VAL A 181 2.56 24.61 7.39
C VAL A 181 2.23 23.14 7.69
N ALA A 182 0.95 22.76 7.74
CA ALA A 182 0.57 21.36 7.95
C ALA A 182 1.11 20.43 6.86
N VAL A 183 1.02 20.82 5.57
CA VAL A 183 1.62 20.08 4.46
C VAL A 183 3.14 19.98 4.63
N ALA A 184 3.81 21.09 4.94
CA ALA A 184 5.26 21.12 5.14
C ALA A 184 5.70 20.21 6.31
N VAL A 185 4.95 20.18 7.41
CA VAL A 185 5.20 19.30 8.55
C VAL A 185 5.01 17.83 8.17
N ILE A 186 3.92 17.49 7.47
CA ILE A 186 3.67 16.11 7.01
C ILE A 186 4.82 15.64 6.13
N VAL A 187 5.28 16.49 5.20
CA VAL A 187 6.44 16.20 4.36
C VAL A 187 7.69 16.04 5.24
N ALA A 188 8.05 17.03 6.05
CA ALA A 188 9.25 16.97 6.89
C ALA A 188 9.32 15.70 7.76
N VAL A 189 8.22 15.33 8.42
CA VAL A 189 8.11 14.11 9.25
C VAL A 189 8.17 12.82 8.43
N SER A 190 7.81 12.85 7.14
CA SER A 190 7.94 11.70 6.25
C SER A 190 9.40 11.45 5.85
N TYR A 191 10.21 12.51 5.81
CA TYR A 191 11.61 12.47 5.37
C TYR A 191 12.63 12.48 6.52
N SER A 192 12.19 12.43 7.79
CA SER A 192 13.08 12.46 8.96
C SER A 192 13.82 11.13 9.23
N THR A 193 14.06 10.32 8.19
CA THR A 193 14.60 8.94 8.28
C THR A 193 15.85 8.79 7.41
N GLY A 194 16.50 7.62 7.44
CA GLY A 194 17.72 7.37 6.65
C GLY A 194 17.51 7.42 5.13
N VAL A 195 18.60 7.55 4.37
CA VAL A 195 18.58 7.80 2.91
C VAL A 195 17.72 6.80 2.11
N LYS A 196 17.84 5.49 2.37
CA LYS A 196 17.02 4.46 1.69
C LYS A 196 15.52 4.59 1.98
N ALA A 197 15.17 4.98 3.21
CA ALA A 197 13.78 5.21 3.58
C ALA A 197 13.24 6.48 2.89
N VAL A 198 14.08 7.50 2.73
CA VAL A 198 13.77 8.71 1.96
C VAL A 198 13.48 8.38 0.49
N GLU A 199 14.31 7.57 -0.17
CA GLU A 199 14.09 7.18 -1.57
C GLU A 199 12.74 6.45 -1.74
N THR A 200 12.49 5.45 -0.89
CA THR A 200 11.23 4.69 -0.86
C THR A 200 10.03 5.62 -0.67
N VAL A 201 10.05 6.48 0.35
CA VAL A 201 8.97 7.43 0.63
C VAL A 201 8.75 8.37 -0.55
N THR A 202 9.82 8.83 -1.21
CA THR A 202 9.74 9.70 -2.39
C THR A 202 8.98 9.01 -3.52
N ILE A 203 9.37 7.78 -3.86
CA ILE A 203 8.73 7.01 -4.92
C ILE A 203 7.25 6.77 -4.59
N LEU A 204 6.95 6.31 -3.36
CA LEU A 204 5.58 6.00 -2.95
C LEU A 204 4.66 7.22 -2.99
N PHE A 205 5.12 8.39 -2.51
CA PHE A 205 4.36 9.64 -2.61
C PHE A 205 4.20 10.11 -4.05
N ALA A 206 5.23 9.98 -4.89
CA ALA A 206 5.17 10.37 -6.29
C ALA A 206 4.18 9.48 -7.08
N VAL A 207 4.21 8.17 -6.88
CA VAL A 207 3.28 7.21 -7.49
C VAL A 207 1.85 7.42 -7.00
N PHE A 208 1.65 7.68 -5.71
CA PHE A 208 0.35 8.04 -5.16
C PHE A 208 -0.20 9.35 -5.75
N ALA A 209 0.63 10.40 -5.82
CA ALA A 209 0.25 11.67 -6.43
C ALA A 209 -0.05 11.51 -7.93
N GLY A 210 0.74 10.69 -8.62
CA GLY A 210 0.51 10.26 -9.99
C GLY A 210 -0.85 9.60 -10.18
N GLY A 211 -1.19 8.66 -9.30
CA GLY A 211 -2.53 8.05 -9.24
C GLY A 211 -3.64 9.06 -9.00
N ALA A 212 -3.44 9.98 -8.06
CA ALA A 212 -4.41 11.03 -7.77
C ALA A 212 -4.65 11.95 -8.98
N LEU A 213 -3.62 12.29 -9.74
CA LEU A 213 -3.74 13.05 -10.98
C LEU A 213 -4.41 12.23 -12.09
N ALA A 214 -4.03 10.95 -12.21
CA ALA A 214 -4.55 10.03 -13.20
C ALA A 214 -6.05 9.73 -12.98
N SER A 215 -6.58 9.85 -11.75
CA SER A 215 -8.02 9.77 -11.48
C SER A 215 -8.85 10.74 -12.34
N ARG A 216 -8.30 11.91 -12.69
CA ARG A 216 -8.98 12.87 -13.59
C ARG A 216 -9.07 12.37 -15.03
N LEU A 217 -8.16 11.48 -15.42
CA LEU A 217 -8.14 10.84 -16.74
C LEU A 217 -9.08 9.63 -16.79
N GLN A 218 -9.55 9.13 -15.64
CA GLN A 218 -10.47 7.99 -15.56
C GLN A 218 -11.71 8.21 -16.45
N ASN A 219 -12.37 9.36 -16.32
CA ASN A 219 -13.53 9.75 -17.14
C ASN A 219 -13.20 9.90 -18.63
N ARG A 220 -11.93 10.14 -19.00
CA ARG A 220 -11.48 10.25 -20.40
C ARG A 220 -11.19 8.87 -21.00
N ILE A 221 -10.74 7.92 -20.20
CA ILE A 221 -10.48 6.52 -20.61
C ILE A 221 -11.82 5.76 -20.79
N GLU A 222 -12.83 6.11 -19.99
CA GLU A 222 -14.22 5.62 -20.09
C GLU A 222 -14.95 6.06 -21.38
N LEU A 223 -14.45 7.05 -22.13
CA LEU A 223 -15.03 7.46 -23.43
C LEU A 223 -14.91 6.39 -24.53
N THR A 224 -14.24 5.28 -24.24
CA THR A 224 -14.35 4.09 -25.07
C THR A 224 -15.34 3.13 -24.41
N ALA A 225 -16.63 3.39 -24.63
CA ALA A 225 -17.70 2.50 -24.24
C ALA A 225 -17.39 1.04 -24.66
N PRO A 226 -17.83 0.03 -23.90
CA PRO A 226 -17.80 -1.35 -24.36
C PRO A 226 -18.57 -1.44 -25.69
N GLY A 227 -17.86 -1.72 -26.78
CA GLY A 227 -18.43 -1.81 -28.13
C GLY A 227 -17.96 -0.77 -29.15
N ARG A 228 -17.19 0.27 -28.75
CA ARG A 228 -16.51 1.14 -29.73
C ARG A 228 -15.01 0.86 -29.72
N PRO A 229 -14.41 0.25 -30.76
CA PRO A 229 -12.97 0.09 -30.81
C PRO A 229 -12.35 1.48 -30.87
N SER A 230 -11.69 1.89 -29.78
CA SER A 230 -10.86 3.09 -29.80
C SER A 230 -9.79 2.90 -30.87
N ARG A 231 -9.72 3.85 -31.81
CA ARG A 231 -8.79 3.84 -32.95
C ARG A 231 -7.31 4.00 -32.55
N ARG A 232 -7.00 4.21 -31.27
CA ARG A 232 -5.62 4.27 -30.77
C ARG A 232 -5.19 2.87 -30.34
N PRO A 233 -3.97 2.40 -30.69
CA PRO A 233 -3.45 1.15 -30.17
C PRO A 233 -3.16 1.32 -28.66
N LEU A 234 -4.21 1.27 -27.83
CA LEU A 234 -4.11 1.41 -26.38
C LEU A 234 -3.24 0.30 -25.75
N ASN A 235 -3.09 -0.83 -26.45
CA ASN A 235 -2.12 -1.87 -26.10
C ASN A 235 -0.67 -1.40 -26.30
N ALA A 236 -0.41 -0.55 -27.31
CA ALA A 236 0.92 0.02 -27.53
C ALA A 236 1.26 1.09 -26.48
N THR A 237 0.27 1.84 -25.97
CA THR A 237 0.50 2.78 -24.87
C THR A 237 0.70 2.06 -23.53
N PHE A 238 0.02 0.92 -23.31
CA PHE A 238 0.32 0.04 -22.17
C PHE A 238 1.74 -0.51 -22.26
N LEU A 239 2.13 -1.04 -23.44
CA LEU A 239 3.48 -1.54 -23.66
C LEU A 239 4.54 -0.44 -23.48
N ALA A 240 4.29 0.77 -23.99
CA ALA A 240 5.17 1.92 -23.79
C ALA A 240 5.31 2.29 -22.30
N ALA A 241 4.23 2.23 -21.53
CA ALA A 241 4.27 2.47 -20.09
C ALA A 241 5.04 1.37 -19.34
N LEU A 242 4.88 0.10 -19.73
CA LEU A 242 5.64 -1.02 -19.18
C LEU A 242 7.13 -0.88 -19.49
N VAL A 243 7.47 -0.56 -20.75
CA VAL A 243 8.85 -0.30 -21.16
C VAL A 243 9.43 0.89 -20.39
N ALA A 244 8.66 1.97 -20.21
CA ALA A 244 9.09 3.12 -19.44
C ALA A 244 9.36 2.75 -17.96
N TRP A 245 8.48 1.98 -17.32
CA TRP A 245 8.71 1.50 -15.95
C TRP A 245 10.01 0.69 -15.88
N VAL A 246 10.20 -0.29 -16.75
CA VAL A 246 11.43 -1.10 -16.75
C VAL A 246 12.68 -0.25 -17.02
N ALA A 247 12.63 0.60 -18.05
CA ALA A 247 13.75 1.47 -18.40
C ALA A 247 14.07 2.53 -17.33
N SER A 248 13.11 2.85 -16.45
CA SER A 248 13.29 3.83 -15.39
C SER A 248 14.39 3.43 -14.39
N TYR A 249 14.73 2.14 -14.30
CA TYR A 249 15.79 1.64 -13.42
C TYR A 249 17.20 1.92 -13.93
N HIS A 250 17.34 2.36 -15.18
CA HIS A 250 18.62 2.66 -15.82
C HIS A 250 18.86 4.17 -16.01
N VAL A 251 18.05 5.01 -15.36
CA VAL A 251 18.17 6.48 -15.42
C VAL A 251 18.38 7.07 -14.03
N PRO A 252 18.84 8.34 -13.92
CA PRO A 252 19.04 8.97 -12.62
C PRO A 252 17.77 9.00 -11.77
N PHE A 253 17.93 8.88 -10.45
CA PHE A 253 16.84 8.76 -9.48
C PHE A 253 15.67 9.76 -9.65
N PRO A 254 15.88 11.08 -9.88
CA PRO A 254 14.76 12.00 -10.09
C PRO A 254 13.92 11.68 -11.33
N VAL A 255 14.57 11.21 -12.40
CA VAL A 255 13.89 10.81 -13.65
C VAL A 255 13.15 9.50 -13.43
N HIS A 256 13.78 8.54 -12.73
CA HIS A 256 13.15 7.29 -12.32
C HIS A 256 11.82 7.52 -11.58
N VAL A 257 11.84 8.34 -10.52
CA VAL A 257 10.66 8.72 -9.73
C VAL A 257 9.57 9.32 -10.62
N GLY A 258 9.94 10.25 -11.52
CA GLY A 258 9.00 10.88 -12.45
C GLY A 258 8.36 9.90 -13.42
N ILE A 259 9.12 8.94 -13.93
CA ILE A 259 8.62 7.88 -14.82
C ILE A 259 7.66 6.96 -14.06
N LEU A 260 8.02 6.50 -12.86
CA LEU A 260 7.15 5.65 -12.04
C LEU A 260 5.83 6.35 -11.70
N ALA A 261 5.89 7.65 -11.36
CA ALA A 261 4.71 8.46 -11.04
C ALA A 261 3.69 8.54 -12.19
N VAL A 262 4.10 8.28 -13.44
CA VAL A 262 3.21 8.32 -14.60
C VAL A 262 2.88 6.92 -15.10
N SER A 263 3.90 6.09 -15.31
CA SER A 263 3.77 4.76 -15.91
C SER A 263 2.94 3.80 -15.06
N VAL A 264 3.23 3.71 -13.75
CA VAL A 264 2.56 2.76 -12.86
C VAL A 264 1.07 3.12 -12.73
N PRO A 265 0.67 4.36 -12.36
CA PRO A 265 -0.75 4.70 -12.30
C PRO A 265 -1.51 4.54 -13.62
N TYR A 266 -0.86 4.82 -14.75
CA TYR A 266 -1.45 4.61 -16.07
C TYR A 266 -1.75 3.13 -16.33
N MET A 267 -0.78 2.24 -16.06
CA MET A 267 -0.97 0.80 -16.19
C MET A 267 -2.08 0.28 -15.29
N ILE A 268 -2.15 0.77 -14.05
CA ILE A 268 -3.20 0.42 -13.10
C ILE A 268 -4.58 0.88 -13.57
N LEU A 269 -4.72 2.09 -14.11
CA LEU A 269 -5.97 2.53 -14.72
C LEU A 269 -6.36 1.65 -15.90
N PHE A 270 -5.42 1.31 -16.77
CA PHE A 270 -5.64 0.47 -17.94
C PHE A 270 -6.15 -0.92 -17.55
N LEU A 271 -5.44 -1.59 -16.64
CA LEU A 271 -5.80 -2.94 -16.17
C LEU A 271 -7.10 -2.92 -15.35
N GLY A 272 -7.28 -1.90 -14.50
CA GLY A 272 -8.48 -1.74 -13.66
C GLY A 272 -9.77 -1.65 -14.48
N HIS A 273 -9.74 -0.99 -15.65
CA HIS A 273 -10.93 -0.81 -16.48
C HIS A 273 -11.10 -1.84 -17.60
N ARG A 274 -10.03 -2.46 -18.10
CA ARG A 274 -10.10 -3.35 -19.29
C ARG A 274 -9.49 -4.74 -19.13
N GLY A 275 -8.53 -4.91 -18.22
CA GLY A 275 -7.86 -6.19 -18.02
C GLY A 275 -8.69 -7.16 -17.20
N LEU A 276 -8.28 -8.43 -17.13
CA LEU A 276 -8.58 -9.32 -16.00
C LEU A 276 -10.07 -9.63 -15.70
N ALA A 277 -10.99 -9.39 -16.64
CA ALA A 277 -12.41 -9.72 -16.44
C ALA A 277 -12.62 -11.22 -16.09
N TRP A 278 -11.79 -12.10 -16.65
CA TRP A 278 -11.78 -13.53 -16.36
C TRP A 278 -11.36 -13.87 -14.91
N ALA A 279 -10.59 -12.99 -14.26
CA ALA A 279 -10.07 -13.20 -12.91
C ALA A 279 -10.93 -12.56 -11.82
N ARG A 280 -12.00 -11.82 -12.17
CA ARG A 280 -12.93 -11.19 -11.21
C ARG A 280 -13.47 -12.15 -10.15
N PRO A 281 -13.84 -13.41 -10.47
CA PRO A 281 -14.34 -14.34 -9.46
C PRO A 281 -13.32 -14.63 -8.34
N LEU A 282 -12.02 -14.52 -8.62
CA LEU A 282 -10.95 -14.76 -7.64
C LEU A 282 -10.89 -13.69 -6.55
N ALA A 283 -11.44 -12.50 -6.81
CA ALA A 283 -11.47 -11.38 -5.88
C ALA A 283 -12.88 -11.09 -5.32
N GLY A 284 -13.88 -11.93 -5.65
CA GLY A 284 -15.25 -11.77 -5.18
C GLY A 284 -15.40 -12.20 -3.72
N GLY A 285 -15.43 -11.24 -2.79
CA GLY A 285 -15.63 -11.56 -1.36
C GLY A 285 -15.36 -10.46 -0.33
N GLY A 286 -14.99 -9.24 -0.76
CA GLY A 286 -14.59 -8.13 0.12
C GLY A 286 -13.11 -7.75 -0.06
N ASP A 287 -12.55 -6.94 0.83
CA ASP A 287 -11.11 -6.53 0.79
C ASP A 287 -10.19 -7.67 1.29
N VAL A 288 -10.29 -8.84 0.64
CA VAL A 288 -9.47 -10.04 0.93
C VAL A 288 -7.98 -9.71 0.80
N SER A 289 -7.63 -8.82 -0.13
CA SER A 289 -6.27 -8.31 -0.32
C SER A 289 -5.68 -7.68 0.93
N TYR A 290 -6.45 -6.88 1.66
CA TYR A 290 -5.95 -6.24 2.88
C TYR A 290 -5.67 -7.27 3.97
N GLY A 291 -6.58 -8.23 4.15
CA GLY A 291 -6.35 -9.36 5.05
C GLY A 291 -5.09 -10.13 4.69
N LEU A 292 -4.97 -10.56 3.43
CA LEU A 292 -3.78 -11.26 2.95
C LEU A 292 -2.50 -10.47 3.25
N TYR A 293 -2.49 -9.17 2.97
CA TYR A 293 -1.33 -8.30 3.19
C TYR A 293 -0.88 -8.22 4.66
N ILE A 294 -1.81 -8.01 5.60
CA ILE A 294 -1.47 -7.80 7.02
C ILE A 294 -1.27 -9.10 7.82
N TYR A 295 -1.84 -10.22 7.36
CA TYR A 295 -1.72 -11.53 8.02
C TYR A 295 -0.64 -12.44 7.41
N ALA A 296 -0.21 -12.21 6.16
CA ALA A 296 0.79 -13.05 5.50
C ALA A 296 2.09 -13.15 6.32
N PHE A 297 2.66 -12.01 6.72
CA PHE A 297 3.98 -11.99 7.36
C PHE A 297 4.00 -12.74 8.72
N PRO A 298 3.05 -12.53 9.66
CA PRO A 298 3.02 -13.32 10.89
C PRO A 298 2.80 -14.82 10.67
N VAL A 299 2.00 -15.19 9.65
CA VAL A 299 1.76 -16.59 9.29
C VAL A 299 3.02 -17.22 8.72
N GLU A 300 3.72 -16.54 7.83
CA GLU A 300 5.02 -16.99 7.28
C GLU A 300 6.06 -17.15 8.37
N GLN A 301 6.14 -16.20 9.31
CA GLN A 301 7.02 -16.31 10.49
C GLN A 301 6.71 -17.55 11.34
N ALA A 302 5.43 -17.84 11.58
CA ALA A 302 5.01 -19.05 12.27
C ALA A 302 5.40 -20.33 11.51
N LEU A 303 5.26 -20.34 10.17
CA LEU A 303 5.68 -21.47 9.34
C LEU A 303 7.19 -21.70 9.39
N VAL A 304 8.00 -20.64 9.32
CA VAL A 304 9.46 -20.73 9.45
C VAL A 304 9.86 -21.26 10.83
N ALA A 305 9.18 -20.81 11.89
CA ALA A 305 9.44 -21.31 13.25
C ALA A 305 9.09 -22.80 13.42
N LEU A 306 8.03 -23.28 12.76
CA LEU A 306 7.62 -24.69 12.78
C LEU A 306 8.48 -25.59 11.88
N HIS A 307 9.07 -25.03 10.83
CA HIS A 307 9.89 -25.75 9.86
C HIS A 307 11.28 -25.09 9.69
N PRO A 308 12.17 -25.16 10.70
CA PRO A 308 13.47 -24.48 10.65
C PRO A 308 14.39 -24.96 9.51
N HIS A 309 14.15 -26.16 8.99
CA HIS A 309 14.89 -26.75 7.87
C HIS A 309 14.61 -26.10 6.51
N LEU A 310 13.61 -25.22 6.42
CA LEU A 310 13.33 -24.46 5.20
C LEU A 310 14.26 -23.24 5.05
N GLY A 311 14.84 -22.75 6.14
CA GLY A 311 15.81 -21.63 6.16
C GLY A 311 17.16 -22.03 5.61
#